data_AF-A0A921FI41-F1
#
_entry.id   AF-A0A921FI41-F1
#
_cell.length_a   1.000
_cell.length_b   1.000
_cell.length_c   1.000
_cell.angle_alpha   90.00
_cell.angle_beta   90.00
_cell.angle_gamma   90.00
#
_symmetry.space_group_name_H-M   'P 1'
#
loop_
_entity.id
_entity.type
_entity.pdbx_description
1 polymer ?
#
loop_
_entity_poly.entity_id
_entity_poly.type
_entity_poly.pdbx_seq_one_letter_code
_entity_poly.pdbx_strand_id
1 'polypeptide(L)'
;MNNKKNNQSKKHLRNWLLALIALVLLVVLAVWPTDYYIEYPGEAMPVGQFIKSSNKRPNNFYLVTVSVTSRPAPVLQYLWSFTRPYDERVSSKELLGGQTSAQYNELQNWYMETSQQNAIYYAAKKAGKQHSLKYLGVYVMEVQKNSSFKNKLQIGDTVLGANGHRFRSTEEMMNYLRKQKIGARVTISVLRGKQE
;
A
#
# COMPACT_ATOMS: atom_id res chain seq x y z
N MET A 1 69.38 -6.32 0.95
CA MET A 1 68.17 -6.94 1.55
C MET A 1 66.95 -6.00 1.70
N ASN A 2 66.98 -4.72 1.30
CA ASN A 2 65.88 -3.76 1.55
C ASN A 2 64.70 -3.77 0.56
N ASN A 3 64.86 -4.31 -0.66
CA ASN A 3 63.80 -4.22 -1.68
C ASN A 3 62.61 -5.18 -1.45
N LYS A 4 62.81 -6.30 -0.75
CA LYS A 4 61.71 -7.26 -0.47
C LYS A 4 60.73 -6.76 0.60
N LYS A 5 61.20 -6.04 1.63
CA LYS A 5 60.34 -5.49 2.70
C LYS A 5 59.43 -4.35 2.20
N ASN A 6 59.92 -3.50 1.31
CA ASN A 6 59.16 -2.36 0.76
C ASN A 6 58.05 -2.79 -0.21
N ASN A 7 58.24 -3.91 -0.93
CA ASN A 7 57.20 -4.48 -1.80
C ASN A 7 56.11 -5.24 -1.02
N GLN A 8 56.44 -5.80 0.14
CA GLN A 8 55.48 -6.45 1.04
C GLN A 8 54.55 -5.41 1.68
N SER A 9 55.09 -4.30 2.21
CA SER A 9 54.26 -3.23 2.82
C SER A 9 53.32 -2.56 1.82
N LYS A 10 53.78 -2.28 0.59
CA LYS A 10 52.94 -1.73 -0.49
C LYS A 10 51.83 -2.69 -0.93
N LYS A 11 52.09 -4.02 -0.95
CA LYS A 11 51.05 -5.03 -1.24
C LYS A 11 50.02 -5.13 -0.11
N HIS A 12 50.44 -5.09 1.15
CA HIS A 12 49.52 -5.05 2.30
C HIS A 12 48.67 -3.77 2.31
N LEU A 13 49.27 -2.61 2.03
CA LEU A 13 48.57 -1.34 1.94
C LEU A 13 47.55 -1.32 0.78
N ARG A 14 47.93 -1.85 -0.40
CA ARG A 14 47.01 -2.01 -1.54
C ARG A 14 45.85 -2.94 -1.21
N ASN A 15 46.12 -4.08 -0.60
CA ASN A 15 45.08 -5.04 -0.23
C ASN A 15 44.15 -4.46 0.86
N TRP A 16 44.69 -3.68 1.80
CA TRP A 16 43.89 -2.97 2.80
C TRP A 16 43.04 -1.86 2.17
N LEU A 17 43.59 -1.08 1.24
CA LEU A 17 42.83 -0.09 0.45
C LEU A 17 41.72 -0.75 -0.38
N LEU A 18 42.01 -1.89 -1.02
CA LEU A 18 41.00 -2.65 -1.77
C LEU A 18 39.90 -3.18 -0.84
N ALA A 19 40.25 -3.68 0.34
CA ALA A 19 39.29 -4.12 1.34
C ALA A 19 38.42 -2.95 1.85
N LEU A 20 39.02 -1.78 2.06
CA LEU A 20 38.31 -0.57 2.45
C LEU A 20 37.35 -0.09 1.35
N ILE A 21 37.79 -0.09 0.09
CA ILE A 21 36.92 0.25 -1.05
C ILE A 21 35.77 -0.75 -1.18
N ALA A 22 36.05 -2.05 -1.06
CA ALA A 22 35.02 -3.08 -1.09
C ALA A 22 34.01 -2.93 0.06
N LEU A 23 34.48 -2.58 1.25
CA LEU A 23 33.62 -2.30 2.41
C LEU A 23 32.73 -1.08 2.15
N VAL A 24 33.30 0.02 1.67
CA VAL A 24 32.55 1.23 1.32
C VAL A 24 31.50 0.92 0.26
N LEU A 25 31.86 0.16 -0.78
CA LEU A 25 30.94 -0.24 -1.84
C LEU A 25 29.80 -1.11 -1.29
N LEU A 26 30.09 -2.06 -0.40
CA LEU A 26 29.09 -2.91 0.23
C LEU A 26 28.11 -2.08 1.08
N VAL A 27 28.61 -1.12 1.86
CA VAL A 27 27.77 -0.21 2.63
C VAL A 27 26.89 0.64 1.72
N VAL A 28 27.43 1.16 0.63
CA VAL A 28 26.65 1.93 -0.36
C VAL A 28 25.53 1.05 -0.95
N LEU A 29 25.83 -0.17 -1.39
CA LEU A 29 24.83 -1.09 -1.94
C LEU A 29 23.77 -1.52 -0.90
N ALA A 30 24.14 -1.59 0.38
CA ALA A 30 23.23 -1.93 1.47
C ALA A 30 22.26 -0.78 1.84
N VAL A 31 22.59 0.47 1.51
CA VAL A 31 21.79 1.64 1.89
C VAL A 31 21.12 2.31 0.70
N TRP A 32 21.72 2.26 -0.49
CA TRP A 32 21.22 2.94 -1.68
C TRP A 32 19.86 2.37 -2.12
N PRO A 33 18.77 3.17 -2.07
CA PRO A 33 17.44 2.68 -2.39
C PRO A 33 17.29 2.44 -3.90
N THR A 34 16.58 1.39 -4.26
CA THR A 34 16.05 1.20 -5.62
C THR A 34 14.67 1.86 -5.73
N ASP A 35 14.02 1.73 -6.89
CA ASP A 35 12.61 2.12 -7.07
C ASP A 35 11.65 0.95 -6.81
N TYR A 36 12.11 -0.17 -6.24
CA TYR A 36 11.32 -1.39 -6.09
C TYR A 36 11.01 -1.69 -4.62
N TYR A 37 9.80 -2.19 -4.40
CA TYR A 37 9.36 -2.82 -3.16
C TYR A 37 9.43 -4.33 -3.31
N ILE A 38 9.69 -5.04 -2.22
CA ILE A 38 9.65 -6.51 -2.20
C ILE A 38 8.38 -6.94 -1.47
N GLU A 39 7.52 -7.67 -2.18
CA GLU A 39 6.40 -8.40 -1.59
C GLU A 39 6.84 -9.83 -1.29
N TYR A 40 6.45 -10.36 -0.14
CA TYR A 40 6.81 -11.71 0.30
C TYR A 40 5.70 -12.31 1.18
N PRO A 41 5.65 -13.65 1.32
CA PRO A 41 4.64 -14.30 2.14
C PRO A 41 4.66 -13.76 3.58
N GLY A 42 3.49 -13.35 4.06
CA GLY A 42 3.29 -12.94 5.44
C GLY A 42 2.88 -14.09 6.35
N GLU A 43 2.29 -13.74 7.48
CA GLU A 43 1.86 -14.69 8.50
C GLU A 43 0.54 -15.38 8.12
N ALA A 44 0.40 -16.63 8.56
CA ALA A 44 -0.85 -17.39 8.49
C ALA A 44 -1.40 -17.58 9.90
N MET A 45 -2.40 -16.78 10.26
CA MET A 45 -2.98 -16.70 11.59
C MET A 45 -4.27 -17.53 11.69
N PRO A 46 -4.41 -18.47 12.63
CA PRO A 46 -5.64 -19.26 12.76
C PRO A 46 -6.82 -18.36 13.17
N VAL A 47 -7.91 -18.37 12.38
CA VAL A 47 -9.08 -17.49 12.61
C VAL A 47 -9.71 -17.72 13.98
N GLY A 48 -9.64 -18.95 14.51
CA GLY A 48 -10.16 -19.32 15.81
C GLY A 48 -9.66 -18.44 16.97
N GLN A 49 -8.49 -17.83 16.86
CA GLN A 49 -7.96 -16.92 17.88
C GLN A 49 -8.77 -15.63 18.03
N PHE A 50 -9.49 -15.22 16.98
CA PHE A 50 -10.33 -14.02 16.97
C PHE A 50 -11.80 -14.32 17.32
N ILE A 51 -12.17 -15.59 17.50
CA ILE A 51 -13.56 -16.01 17.76
C ILE A 51 -13.75 -16.35 19.24
N LYS A 52 -14.64 -15.60 19.90
CA LYS A 52 -15.18 -15.92 21.22
C LYS A 52 -16.59 -16.47 21.08
N SER A 53 -16.75 -17.79 21.23
CA SER A 53 -18.04 -18.48 21.17
C SER A 53 -18.01 -19.71 22.08
N SER A 54 -19.19 -20.15 22.55
CA SER A 54 -19.38 -21.45 23.21
C SER A 54 -19.27 -22.62 22.24
N ASN A 55 -19.41 -22.38 20.93
CA ASN A 55 -19.31 -23.41 19.91
C ASN A 55 -17.86 -23.77 19.59
N LYS A 56 -17.66 -24.98 19.06
CA LYS A 56 -16.34 -25.45 18.59
C LYS A 56 -15.76 -24.47 17.57
N ARG A 57 -14.55 -24.00 17.84
CA ARG A 57 -13.85 -23.08 16.94
C ARG A 57 -13.45 -23.79 15.64
N PRO A 58 -13.55 -23.12 14.48
CA PRO A 58 -12.95 -23.62 13.26
C PRO A 58 -11.43 -23.81 13.44
N ASN A 59 -10.90 -24.98 13.08
CA ASN A 59 -9.47 -25.31 13.18
C ASN A 59 -8.75 -25.31 11.82
N ASN A 60 -9.47 -25.12 10.73
CA ASN A 60 -8.98 -25.21 9.35
C ASN A 60 -9.10 -23.87 8.58
N PHE A 61 -9.35 -22.77 9.28
CA PHE A 61 -9.45 -21.43 8.69
C PHE A 61 -8.30 -20.54 9.17
N TYR A 62 -7.62 -19.89 8.22
CA TYR A 62 -6.47 -19.03 8.45
C TYR A 62 -6.67 -17.67 7.77
N LEU A 63 -6.28 -16.60 8.46
CA LEU A 63 -6.01 -15.30 7.85
C LEU A 63 -4.58 -15.33 7.34
N VAL A 64 -4.40 -15.25 6.04
CA VAL A 64 -3.09 -15.20 5.39
C VAL A 64 -2.79 -13.76 5.00
N THR A 65 -1.56 -13.32 5.24
CA THR A 65 -1.12 -11.97 4.88
C THR A 65 0.00 -12.02 3.84
N VAL A 66 0.15 -10.91 3.12
CA VAL A 66 1.32 -10.63 2.27
C VAL A 66 2.02 -9.45 2.90
N SER A 67 3.33 -9.56 3.06
CA SER A 67 4.15 -8.52 3.65
C SER A 67 4.89 -7.76 2.56
N VAL A 68 5.01 -6.45 2.73
CA VAL A 68 5.68 -5.56 1.78
C VAL A 68 6.70 -4.74 2.54
N THR A 69 7.86 -4.49 1.94
CA THR A 69 8.89 -3.63 2.55
C THR A 69 8.34 -2.22 2.80
N SER A 70 8.60 -1.62 3.96
CA SER A 70 8.03 -0.29 4.28
C SER A 70 8.61 0.86 3.43
N ARG A 71 9.75 0.64 2.79
CA ARG A 71 10.45 1.56 1.89
C ARG A 71 10.99 0.80 0.68
N PRO A 72 11.40 1.49 -0.39
CA PRO A 72 12.05 0.82 -1.50
C PRO A 72 13.31 0.07 -1.03
N ALA A 73 13.45 -1.15 -1.53
CA ALA A 73 14.51 -2.06 -1.14
C ALA A 73 15.87 -1.51 -1.58
N PRO A 74 16.89 -1.52 -0.71
CA PRO A 74 18.25 -1.21 -1.12
C PRO A 74 18.74 -2.18 -2.19
N VAL A 75 19.74 -1.76 -2.99
CA VAL A 75 20.27 -2.58 -4.10
C VAL A 75 20.66 -3.99 -3.64
N LEU A 76 21.29 -4.12 -2.47
CA LEU A 76 21.67 -5.43 -1.93
C LEU A 76 20.44 -6.33 -1.65
N GLN A 77 19.38 -5.78 -1.05
CA GLN A 77 18.15 -6.53 -0.77
C GLN A 77 17.40 -6.88 -2.06
N TYR A 78 17.36 -5.96 -3.02
CA TYR A 78 16.79 -6.19 -4.34
C TYR A 78 17.48 -7.37 -5.06
N LEU A 79 18.83 -7.40 -5.08
CA LEU A 79 19.58 -8.52 -5.65
C LEU A 79 19.35 -9.82 -4.88
N TRP A 80 19.29 -9.75 -3.55
CA TRP A 80 19.01 -10.91 -2.70
C TRP A 80 17.63 -11.53 -2.99
N SER A 81 16.62 -10.71 -3.32
CA SER A 81 15.26 -11.19 -3.63
C SER A 81 15.20 -12.18 -4.80
N PHE A 82 16.15 -12.15 -5.74
CA PHE A 82 16.19 -13.12 -6.85
C PHE A 82 16.51 -14.54 -6.40
N THR A 83 17.10 -14.70 -5.23
CA THR A 83 17.40 -16.02 -4.65
C THR A 83 16.20 -16.61 -3.91
N ARG A 84 15.12 -15.85 -3.74
CA ARG A 84 13.92 -16.24 -3.00
C ARG A 84 12.74 -16.47 -3.96
N PRO A 85 12.19 -17.69 -4.03
CA PRO A 85 11.21 -18.05 -5.06
C PRO A 85 9.83 -17.38 -4.89
N TYR A 86 9.50 -16.93 -3.69
CA TYR A 86 8.21 -16.30 -3.37
C TYR A 86 8.31 -14.78 -3.19
N ASP A 87 9.48 -14.19 -3.41
CA ASP A 87 9.66 -12.75 -3.36
C ASP A 87 9.31 -12.15 -4.72
N GLU A 88 8.37 -11.22 -4.72
CA GLU A 88 7.98 -10.43 -5.88
C GLU A 88 8.55 -9.02 -5.78
N ARG A 89 9.04 -8.48 -6.90
CA ARG A 89 9.65 -7.16 -6.97
C ARG A 89 8.70 -6.24 -7.71
N VAL A 90 8.03 -5.36 -6.98
CA VAL A 90 7.00 -4.46 -7.52
C VAL A 90 7.55 -3.05 -7.58
N SER A 91 7.37 -2.35 -8.69
CA SER A 91 7.86 -0.97 -8.80
C SER A 91 7.07 -0.03 -7.88
N SER A 92 7.70 1.03 -7.37
CA SER A 92 7.05 2.06 -6.56
C SER A 92 5.82 2.64 -7.26
N LYS A 93 5.87 2.79 -8.59
CA LYS A 93 4.77 3.32 -9.39
C LYS A 93 3.58 2.36 -9.45
N GLU A 94 3.85 1.06 -9.55
CA GLU A 94 2.83 0.02 -9.60
C GLU A 94 2.19 -0.17 -8.23
N LEU A 95 3.00 -0.28 -7.18
CA LEU A 95 2.51 -0.46 -5.81
C LEU A 95 1.74 0.77 -5.31
N LEU A 96 2.32 1.95 -5.48
CA LEU A 96 1.78 3.17 -4.88
C LEU A 96 0.85 3.94 -5.82
N GLY A 97 0.79 3.62 -7.12
CA GLY A 97 -0.07 4.35 -8.08
C GLY A 97 0.24 5.85 -8.19
N GLY A 98 1.44 6.29 -7.81
CA GLY A 98 1.83 7.70 -7.73
C GLY A 98 1.53 8.39 -6.39
N GLN A 99 1.10 7.63 -5.38
CA GLN A 99 0.91 8.10 -4.00
C GLN A 99 2.23 8.10 -3.23
N THR A 100 2.29 8.86 -2.13
CA THR A 100 3.33 8.67 -1.12
C THR A 100 3.06 7.41 -0.30
N SER A 101 4.09 6.80 0.28
CA SER A 101 3.90 5.61 1.14
C SER A 101 2.97 5.88 2.34
N ALA A 102 2.93 7.11 2.85
CA ALA A 102 2.02 7.51 3.91
C ALA A 102 0.56 7.48 3.45
N GLN A 103 0.26 8.06 2.29
CA GLN A 103 -1.08 8.03 1.69
C GLN A 103 -1.52 6.59 1.36
N TYR A 104 -0.60 5.79 0.82
CA TYR A 104 -0.85 4.38 0.57
C TYR A 104 -1.22 3.64 1.86
N ASN A 105 -0.44 3.78 2.93
CA ASN A 105 -0.71 3.13 4.21
C ASN A 105 -2.04 3.61 4.83
N GLU A 106 -2.36 4.90 4.71
CA GLU A 106 -3.64 5.44 5.16
C GLU A 106 -4.81 4.80 4.40
N LEU A 107 -4.70 4.68 3.07
CA LEU A 107 -5.69 3.99 2.24
C LEU A 107 -5.86 2.52 2.62
N GLN A 108 -4.76 1.80 2.86
CA GLN A 108 -4.82 0.41 3.33
C GLN A 108 -5.52 0.29 4.70
N ASN A 109 -5.29 1.24 5.61
CA ASN A 109 -6.01 1.29 6.89
C ASN A 109 -7.52 1.53 6.68
N TRP A 110 -7.89 2.44 5.80
CA TRP A 110 -9.29 2.69 5.45
C TRP A 110 -9.98 1.46 4.86
N TYR A 111 -9.29 0.70 4.01
CA TYR A 111 -9.80 -0.58 3.49
C TYR A 111 -10.03 -1.61 4.58
N MET A 112 -9.07 -1.73 5.50
CA MET A 112 -9.21 -2.64 6.64
C MET A 112 -10.39 -2.24 7.53
N GLU A 113 -10.49 -0.96 7.89
CA GLU A 113 -11.58 -0.44 8.71
C GLU A 113 -12.94 -0.64 8.02
N THR A 114 -13.04 -0.29 6.74
CA THR A 114 -14.27 -0.48 5.96
C THR A 114 -14.69 -1.95 5.91
N SER A 115 -13.74 -2.87 5.70
CA SER A 115 -14.00 -4.31 5.69
C SER A 115 -14.54 -4.78 7.06
N GLN A 116 -13.89 -4.36 8.15
CA GLN A 116 -14.30 -4.71 9.52
C GLN A 116 -15.68 -4.15 9.86
N GLN A 117 -15.94 -2.88 9.56
CA GLN A 117 -17.24 -2.25 9.82
C GLN A 117 -18.36 -2.91 9.01
N ASN A 118 -18.10 -3.27 7.74
CA ASN A 118 -19.05 -4.03 6.94
C ASN A 118 -19.32 -5.41 7.54
N ALA A 119 -18.30 -6.13 8.00
CA ALA A 119 -18.47 -7.42 8.66
C ALA A 119 -19.32 -7.30 9.94
N ILE A 120 -19.06 -6.28 10.76
CA ILE A 120 -19.85 -5.96 11.97
C ILE A 120 -21.31 -5.67 11.59
N TYR A 121 -21.53 -4.82 10.58
CA TYR A 121 -22.88 -4.47 10.10
C TYR A 121 -23.67 -5.71 9.68
N TYR A 122 -23.09 -6.58 8.83
CA TYR A 122 -23.78 -7.77 8.36
C TYR A 122 -23.97 -8.82 9.45
N ALA A 123 -23.02 -8.95 10.38
CA ALA A 123 -23.17 -9.82 11.55
C ALA A 123 -24.32 -9.34 12.46
N ALA A 124 -24.37 -8.04 12.76
CA ALA A 124 -25.45 -7.44 13.55
C ALA A 124 -26.82 -7.60 12.86
N LYS A 125 -26.87 -7.34 11.55
CA LYS A 125 -28.07 -7.53 10.71
C LYS A 125 -28.56 -8.98 10.75
N LYS A 126 -27.66 -9.95 10.58
CA LYS A 126 -28.01 -11.38 10.64
C LYS A 126 -28.47 -11.80 12.04
N ALA A 127 -27.92 -11.19 13.09
CA ALA A 127 -28.29 -11.44 14.48
C ALA A 127 -29.57 -10.69 14.92
N GLY A 128 -30.23 -9.94 14.04
CA GLY A 128 -31.43 -9.15 14.37
C GLY A 128 -31.15 -7.99 15.33
N LYS A 129 -29.89 -7.56 15.47
CA LYS A 129 -29.52 -6.42 16.32
C LYS A 129 -29.71 -5.11 15.57
N GLN A 130 -29.92 -4.02 16.30
CA GLN A 130 -29.91 -2.68 15.73
C GLN A 130 -28.57 -2.43 15.03
N HIS A 131 -28.63 -1.93 13.80
CA HIS A 131 -27.48 -1.72 12.94
C HIS A 131 -27.72 -0.47 12.09
N SER A 132 -26.65 0.29 11.83
CA SER A 132 -26.67 1.43 10.93
C SER A 132 -25.41 1.42 10.08
N LEU A 133 -25.53 1.89 8.84
CA LEU A 133 -24.41 2.09 7.93
C LEU A 133 -24.42 3.56 7.51
N LYS A 134 -23.30 4.24 7.70
CA LYS A 134 -23.12 5.63 7.27
C LYS A 134 -22.19 5.63 6.06
N TYR A 135 -22.74 5.96 4.90
CA TYR A 135 -21.94 6.18 3.70
C TYR A 135 -21.26 7.54 3.77
N LEU A 136 -19.92 7.56 3.65
CA LEU A 136 -19.12 8.77 3.77
C LEU A 136 -18.75 9.39 2.42
N GLY A 137 -18.87 8.65 1.31
CA GLY A 137 -18.52 9.12 -0.03
C GLY A 137 -17.63 8.13 -0.78
N VAL A 138 -17.03 8.59 -1.88
CA VAL A 138 -16.03 7.85 -2.66
C VAL A 138 -14.67 8.49 -2.52
N TYR A 139 -13.71 7.73 -2.02
CA TYR A 139 -12.32 8.17 -1.90
C TYR A 139 -11.62 8.15 -3.28
N VAL A 140 -10.95 9.24 -3.63
CA VAL A 140 -10.22 9.38 -4.89
C VAL A 140 -8.81 8.83 -4.73
N MET A 141 -8.56 7.67 -5.34
CA MET A 141 -7.26 6.99 -5.29
C MET A 141 -6.30 7.43 -6.41
N GLU A 142 -6.85 7.70 -7.59
CA GLU A 142 -6.11 8.12 -8.77
C GLU A 142 -7.03 8.95 -9.67
N VAL A 143 -6.45 9.92 -10.39
CA VAL A 143 -7.14 10.65 -11.45
C VAL A 143 -6.42 10.38 -12.78
N GLN A 144 -7.13 9.75 -13.72
CA GLN A 144 -6.57 9.44 -15.03
C GLN A 144 -6.11 10.69 -15.78
N LYS A 145 -4.99 10.56 -16.51
CA LYS A 145 -4.35 11.68 -17.24
C LYS A 145 -5.26 12.37 -18.27
N ASN A 146 -6.21 11.64 -18.84
CA ASN A 146 -7.15 12.13 -19.85
C ASN A 146 -8.55 12.41 -19.29
N SER A 147 -8.69 12.46 -17.96
CA SER A 147 -9.97 12.72 -17.29
C SER A 147 -10.34 14.21 -17.28
N SER A 148 -11.63 14.52 -17.36
CA SER A 148 -12.18 15.87 -17.13
C SER A 148 -12.02 16.37 -15.68
N PHE A 149 -11.67 15.45 -14.77
CA PHE A 149 -11.32 15.73 -13.38
C PHE A 149 -9.84 16.08 -13.17
N LYS A 150 -9.01 15.99 -14.22
CA LYS A 150 -7.60 16.39 -14.14
C LYS A 150 -7.50 17.83 -13.61
N ASN A 151 -6.63 18.04 -12.63
CA ASN A 151 -6.42 19.30 -11.91
C ASN A 151 -7.64 19.84 -11.14
N LYS A 152 -8.74 19.08 -11.04
CA LYS A 152 -9.93 19.44 -10.24
C LYS A 152 -10.06 18.56 -9.01
N LEU A 153 -9.94 17.24 -9.20
CA LEU A 153 -9.82 16.27 -8.12
C LEU A 153 -8.35 15.95 -7.88
N GLN A 154 -8.05 15.62 -6.63
CA GLN A 154 -6.74 15.21 -6.18
C GLN A 154 -6.87 13.88 -5.45
N ILE A 155 -5.78 13.11 -5.45
CA ILE A 155 -5.68 11.91 -4.61
C ILE A 155 -5.89 12.33 -3.16
N GLY A 156 -6.74 11.61 -2.43
CA GLY A 156 -7.11 11.92 -1.04
C GLY A 156 -8.41 12.68 -0.89
N ASP A 157 -8.99 13.19 -1.99
CA ASP A 157 -10.33 13.77 -1.97
C ASP A 157 -11.39 12.70 -1.66
N THR A 158 -12.44 13.08 -0.93
CA THR A 158 -13.64 12.26 -0.78
C THR A 158 -14.82 12.92 -1.49
N VAL A 159 -15.34 12.27 -2.52
CA VAL A 159 -16.54 12.73 -3.25
C VAL A 159 -17.77 12.44 -2.41
N LEU A 160 -18.43 13.51 -1.95
CA LEU A 160 -19.59 13.46 -1.05
C LEU A 160 -20.92 13.38 -1.81
N GLY A 161 -20.95 13.86 -3.05
CA GLY A 161 -22.18 14.02 -3.81
C GLY A 161 -21.99 14.65 -5.18
N ALA A 162 -23.08 14.69 -5.95
CA ALA A 162 -23.13 15.25 -7.29
C ALA A 162 -24.43 16.04 -7.50
N ASN A 163 -24.33 17.21 -8.12
CA ASN A 163 -25.42 18.17 -8.36
C ASN A 163 -26.26 18.47 -7.10
N GLY A 164 -25.61 18.58 -5.94
CA GLY A 164 -26.30 18.81 -4.66
C GLY A 164 -26.99 17.57 -4.07
N HIS A 165 -26.93 16.41 -4.72
CA HIS A 165 -27.44 15.16 -4.19
C HIS A 165 -26.34 14.41 -3.41
N ARG A 166 -26.68 13.97 -2.19
CA ARG A 166 -25.89 12.99 -1.43
C ARG A 166 -26.42 11.59 -1.69
N PHE A 167 -25.53 10.61 -1.68
CA PHE A 167 -25.85 9.21 -1.97
C PHE A 167 -25.68 8.36 -0.71
N ARG A 168 -26.27 7.15 -0.72
CA ARG A 168 -26.14 6.16 0.36
C ARG A 168 -25.20 5.02 -0.01
N SER A 169 -24.74 4.97 -1.25
CA SER A 169 -23.78 3.98 -1.73
C SER A 169 -23.06 4.47 -2.99
N THR A 170 -21.92 3.85 -3.29
CA THR A 170 -21.19 4.07 -4.54
C THR A 170 -22.03 3.66 -5.74
N GLU A 171 -22.80 2.57 -5.64
CA GLU A 171 -23.69 2.10 -6.71
C GLU A 171 -24.75 3.14 -7.08
N GLU A 172 -25.41 3.73 -6.08
CA GLU A 172 -26.41 4.77 -6.28
C GLU A 172 -25.82 5.99 -6.99
N MET A 173 -24.64 6.44 -6.54
CA MET A 173 -23.92 7.55 -7.18
C MET A 173 -23.57 7.24 -8.64
N MET A 174 -23.04 6.04 -8.90
CA MET A 174 -22.68 5.62 -10.26
C MET A 174 -23.91 5.51 -11.16
N ASN A 175 -25.02 4.98 -10.65
CA ASN A 175 -26.29 4.91 -11.37
C ASN A 175 -26.85 6.29 -11.68
N TYR A 176 -26.72 7.25 -10.76
CA TYR A 176 -27.09 8.64 -11.00
C TYR A 176 -26.23 9.29 -12.10
N LEU A 177 -24.90 9.12 -12.03
CA LEU A 177 -23.98 9.70 -13.01
C LEU A 177 -24.14 9.09 -14.41
N ARG A 178 -24.41 7.78 -14.53
CA ARG A 178 -24.66 7.10 -15.81
C ARG A 178 -25.91 7.59 -16.54
N LYS A 179 -26.89 8.13 -15.80
CA LYS A 179 -28.12 8.70 -16.38
C LYS A 179 -27.92 10.11 -16.95
N GLN A 180 -26.79 10.75 -16.68
CA GLN A 180 -26.50 12.08 -17.20
C GLN A 180 -26.15 12.00 -18.69
N LYS A 181 -26.57 13.00 -19.46
CA LYS A 181 -26.21 13.10 -20.89
C LYS A 181 -24.71 13.34 -21.03
N ILE A 182 -24.11 12.74 -22.06
CA ILE A 182 -22.71 13.01 -22.42
C ILE A 182 -22.56 14.51 -22.68
N GLY A 183 -21.54 15.13 -22.08
CA GLY A 183 -21.28 16.57 -22.16
C GLY A 183 -22.08 17.44 -21.18
N ALA A 184 -23.02 16.88 -20.41
CA ALA A 184 -23.69 17.62 -19.36
C ALA A 184 -22.69 18.02 -18.25
N ARG A 185 -22.84 19.25 -17.73
CA ARG A 185 -22.05 19.68 -16.58
C ARG A 185 -22.58 19.02 -15.31
N VAL A 186 -21.66 18.51 -14.50
CA VAL A 186 -21.95 17.94 -13.18
C VAL A 186 -21.12 18.71 -12.15
N THR A 187 -21.77 19.18 -11.10
CA THR A 187 -21.12 19.78 -9.93
C THR A 187 -20.81 18.67 -8.94
N ILE A 188 -19.57 18.54 -8.50
CA ILE A 188 -19.17 17.52 -7.51
C ILE A 188 -18.87 18.21 -6.18
N SER A 189 -19.42 17.66 -5.09
CA SER A 189 -19.09 18.07 -3.72
C SER A 189 -17.95 17.21 -3.20
N VAL A 190 -16.91 17.82 -2.66
CA VAL A 190 -15.66 17.14 -2.32
C VAL A 190 -15.18 17.56 -0.94
N LEU A 191 -14.88 16.60 -0.08
CA LEU A 191 -14.11 16.83 1.14
C LEU A 191 -12.62 16.68 0.83
N ARG A 192 -11.85 17.74 1.01
CA ARG A 192 -10.38 17.75 0.93
C ARG A 192 -9.80 18.05 2.31
N GLY A 193 -9.20 17.04 2.95
CA GLY A 193 -8.76 17.15 4.33
C GLY A 193 -9.93 17.39 5.29
N LYS A 194 -10.10 18.63 5.76
CA LYS A 194 -11.21 19.05 6.65
C LYS A 194 -12.15 20.09 6.01
N GLN A 195 -11.95 20.41 4.73
CA GLN A 195 -12.74 21.42 4.01
C GLN A 195 -13.64 20.74 2.99
N GLU A 196 -14.95 21.02 3.09
CA GLU A 196 -15.95 20.66 2.08
C GLU A 196 -16.02 21.69 0.94
#